data_AF-A0A9L0TBZ0-F1
#
_entry.id   AF-A0A9L0TBZ0-F1
#
_cell.length_a   1.000
_cell.length_b   1.000
_cell.length_c   1.000
_cell.angle_alpha   90.00
_cell.angle_beta   90.00
_cell.angle_gamma   90.00
#
_symmetry.space_group_name_H-M   'P 1'
#
loop_
_entity.id
_entity.type
_entity.pdbx_description
1 polymer ?
#
loop_
_entity_poly.entity_id
_entity_poly.type
_entity_poly.pdbx_seq_one_letter_code
_entity_poly.pdbx_strand_id
1 'polypeptide(L)'
;MKSCGSMLGLRGPQLPPAGILLLLPFLLLLPPAAPAPHRASYKPVIVVHGLFDSSYSFRHLLEYINETHPGTVVTVLDLFDGRESLRPLWEQVQGFGEAVAPIMAQAPQGVHLICYSQGGLVCRALLSVMDEHNVDSFISLSSPQMGQYGDTDYLKWLFPTSMRSNLYRICYSPWGQGFSICNYWHDPHHDDLYLNASSFLALINGERDHPNATAWRKNFLRVGRLVLIGGPDDGVITPWQSSWQSLVSRRIMGSRAELCTLLGGLSFLLLLMSGEGAKGGSFKESQGVCSKQMLVVPLRYNESY
;
A
#
# COMPACT_ATOMS: atom_id res chain seq x y z
N MET A 1 -62.29 -56.45 33.81
CA MET A 1 -61.07 -57.26 33.94
C MET A 1 -60.07 -56.50 34.81
N LYS A 2 -59.65 -57.13 35.93
CA LYS A 2 -58.35 -57.11 36.67
C LYS A 2 -57.40 -55.90 36.49
N SER A 3 -56.65 -55.39 37.47
CA SER A 3 -56.41 -55.60 38.91
C SER A 3 -55.23 -54.67 39.30
N CYS A 4 -55.18 -54.18 40.55
CA CYS A 4 -54.02 -54.02 41.47
C CYS A 4 -52.62 -53.65 40.90
N GLY A 5 -51.80 -52.74 41.42
CA GLY A 5 -51.73 -52.02 42.70
C GLY A 5 -50.26 -51.62 42.98
N SER A 6 -50.08 -50.92 44.10
CA SER A 6 -48.82 -50.71 44.86
C SER A 6 -47.95 -49.48 44.58
N MET A 7 -47.91 -48.64 45.62
CA MET A 7 -46.88 -47.64 45.90
C MET A 7 -45.63 -48.30 46.49
N LEU A 8 -44.45 -47.81 46.10
CA LEU A 8 -43.21 -47.95 46.88
C LEU A 8 -42.36 -46.70 46.65
N GLY A 9 -42.17 -45.94 47.73
CA GLY A 9 -41.32 -44.75 47.78
C GLY A 9 -39.85 -45.11 48.01
N LEU A 10 -38.96 -44.32 47.42
CA LEU A 10 -37.56 -44.23 47.81
C LEU A 10 -37.21 -42.77 48.05
N ARG A 11 -36.88 -42.49 49.31
CA ARG A 11 -36.59 -41.17 49.88
C ARG A 11 -35.09 -40.93 49.75
N GLY A 12 -34.67 -40.06 48.83
CA GLY A 12 -33.28 -39.57 48.77
C GLY A 12 -33.01 -38.53 49.87
N PRO A 13 -31.77 -38.39 50.36
CA PRO A 13 -31.44 -37.43 51.42
C PRO A 13 -31.57 -36.01 50.89
N GLN A 14 -32.45 -35.22 51.49
CA GLN A 14 -32.51 -33.78 51.27
C GLN A 14 -31.34 -33.11 51.99
N LEU A 15 -30.44 -32.51 51.22
CA LEU A 15 -29.47 -31.54 51.73
C LEU A 15 -30.22 -30.30 52.24
N PRO A 16 -29.86 -29.76 53.42
CA PRO A 16 -30.53 -28.59 53.96
C PRO A 16 -30.27 -27.35 53.06
N PRO A 17 -31.29 -26.52 52.80
CA PRO A 17 -31.18 -25.36 51.91
C PRO A 17 -30.28 -24.22 52.45
N ALA A 18 -29.64 -24.42 53.61
CA ALA A 18 -28.82 -23.42 54.28
C ALA A 18 -27.39 -23.28 53.70
N GLY A 19 -26.89 -24.26 52.94
CA GLY A 19 -25.52 -24.23 52.39
C GLY A 19 -25.33 -23.32 51.17
N ILE A 20 -26.41 -22.96 50.47
CA ILE A 20 -26.34 -22.15 49.24
C ILE A 20 -26.31 -20.65 49.57
N LEU A 21 -26.85 -20.23 50.71
CA LEU A 21 -26.90 -18.81 51.10
C LEU A 21 -25.58 -18.24 51.66
N LEU A 22 -24.65 -19.09 52.09
CA LEU A 22 -23.37 -18.64 52.68
C LEU A 22 -22.28 -18.31 51.65
N LEU A 23 -22.48 -18.61 50.36
CA LEU A 23 -21.52 -18.30 49.29
C LEU A 23 -21.86 -17.02 48.52
N LEU A 24 -23.08 -16.50 48.66
CA LEU A 24 -23.53 -15.25 48.04
C LEU A 24 -22.75 -13.99 48.46
N PRO A 25 -22.25 -13.82 49.71
CA PRO A 25 -21.48 -12.64 50.05
C PRO A 25 -20.06 -12.66 49.47
N PHE A 26 -19.50 -13.85 49.19
CA PHE A 26 -18.15 -13.98 48.62
C PHE A 26 -18.10 -13.73 47.11
N LEU A 27 -19.21 -13.92 46.39
CA LEU A 27 -19.28 -13.67 44.94
C LEU A 27 -19.29 -12.16 44.60
N LEU A 28 -19.66 -11.30 45.56
CA LEU A 28 -19.73 -9.84 45.41
C LEU A 28 -18.42 -9.11 45.74
N LEU A 29 -17.38 -9.85 46.16
CA LEU A 29 -16.05 -9.32 46.51
C LEU A 29 -15.00 -9.54 45.41
N LEU A 30 -15.38 -10.10 44.26
CA LEU A 30 -14.52 -10.12 43.08
C LEU A 30 -14.46 -8.70 42.49
N PRO A 31 -13.29 -8.04 42.47
CA PRO A 31 -13.16 -6.78 41.74
C PRO A 31 -13.60 -7.03 40.29
N PRO A 32 -14.32 -6.09 39.64
CA PRO A 32 -14.64 -6.22 38.22
C PRO A 32 -13.32 -6.49 37.49
N ALA A 33 -13.24 -7.63 36.81
CA ALA A 33 -12.10 -7.93 35.96
C ALA A 33 -11.92 -6.72 35.06
N ALA A 34 -10.84 -5.97 35.27
CA ALA A 34 -10.50 -4.87 34.37
C ALA A 34 -10.51 -5.48 32.97
N PRO A 35 -11.24 -4.90 32.00
CA PRO A 35 -11.15 -5.38 30.63
C PRO A 35 -9.67 -5.42 30.28
N ALA A 36 -9.16 -6.60 29.94
CA ALA A 36 -7.81 -6.72 29.42
C ALA A 36 -7.68 -5.65 28.33
N PRO A 37 -6.61 -4.84 28.31
CA PRO A 37 -6.46 -3.81 27.30
C PRO A 37 -6.70 -4.48 25.96
N HIS A 38 -7.74 -4.08 25.25
CA HIS A 38 -7.95 -4.47 23.87
C HIS A 38 -6.67 -4.03 23.15
N ARG A 39 -5.73 -4.94 22.94
CA ARG A 39 -4.66 -4.72 21.96
C ARG A 39 -5.43 -4.54 20.66
N ALA A 40 -5.53 -3.29 20.19
CA ALA A 40 -6.06 -3.01 18.88
C ALA A 40 -5.25 -3.85 17.90
N SER A 41 -5.88 -4.85 17.29
CA SER A 41 -5.20 -5.69 16.30
C SER A 41 -5.07 -4.86 15.03
N TYR A 42 -3.85 -4.44 14.72
CA TYR A 42 -3.55 -3.76 13.46
C TYR A 42 -3.67 -4.73 12.29
N LYS A 43 -4.04 -4.22 11.12
CA LYS A 43 -4.05 -5.01 9.88
C LYS A 43 -2.61 -5.40 9.50
N PRO A 44 -2.37 -6.57 8.89
CA PRO A 44 -1.06 -6.91 8.39
C PRO A 44 -0.55 -5.88 7.37
N VAL A 45 0.76 -5.65 7.37
CA VAL A 45 1.45 -4.76 6.43
C VAL A 45 2.36 -5.60 5.55
N ILE A 46 2.25 -5.44 4.24
CA ILE A 46 3.16 -6.05 3.27
C ILE A 46 4.04 -4.95 2.70
N VAL A 47 5.35 -5.20 2.65
CA VAL A 47 6.33 -4.26 2.11
C VAL A 47 6.94 -4.81 0.82
N VAL A 48 6.95 -3.98 -0.22
CA VAL A 48 7.56 -4.28 -1.52
C VAL A 48 8.67 -3.27 -1.78
N HIS A 49 9.90 -3.75 -1.95
CA HIS A 49 11.09 -2.93 -2.07
C HIS A 49 11.30 -2.40 -3.50
N GLY A 50 12.36 -1.57 -3.66
CA GLY A 50 12.74 -0.96 -4.93
C GLY A 50 13.93 -1.63 -5.61
N LEU A 51 14.57 -0.87 -6.52
CA LEU A 51 15.77 -1.31 -7.24
C LEU A 51 16.93 -1.60 -6.30
N PHE A 52 17.65 -2.71 -6.57
CA PHE A 52 18.87 -3.14 -5.88
C PHE A 52 18.73 -3.32 -4.36
N ASP A 53 17.51 -3.56 -3.89
CA ASP A 53 17.17 -3.57 -2.48
C ASP A 53 16.82 -4.99 -1.98
N SER A 54 16.54 -5.11 -0.69
CA SER A 54 15.99 -6.30 -0.01
C SER A 54 15.33 -5.91 1.31
N SER A 55 14.80 -6.88 2.07
CA SER A 55 14.26 -6.62 3.42
C SER A 55 15.25 -5.96 4.38
N TYR A 56 16.56 -6.08 4.13
CA TYR A 56 17.61 -5.48 4.94
C TYR A 56 17.43 -3.97 5.14
N SER A 57 17.05 -3.24 4.09
CA SER A 57 16.95 -1.77 4.13
C SER A 57 15.72 -1.27 4.88
N PHE A 58 14.77 -2.15 5.18
CA PHE A 58 13.51 -1.79 5.85
C PHE A 58 13.55 -1.96 7.37
N ARG A 59 14.69 -2.35 7.96
CA ARG A 59 14.80 -2.57 9.42
C ARG A 59 14.32 -1.38 10.26
N HIS A 60 14.70 -0.16 9.89
CA HIS A 60 14.25 1.04 10.59
C HIS A 60 12.75 1.29 10.42
N LEU A 61 12.18 0.99 9.24
CA LEU A 61 10.73 1.05 9.06
C LEU A 61 10.01 0.05 9.97
N LEU A 62 10.54 -1.17 10.10
CA LEU A 62 9.98 -2.19 11.00
C LEU A 62 10.07 -1.77 12.46
N GLU A 63 11.19 -1.15 12.87
CA GLU A 63 11.36 -0.56 14.21
C GLU A 63 10.28 0.49 14.48
N TYR A 64 10.11 1.47 13.58
CA TYR A 64 9.10 2.51 13.74
C TYR A 64 7.67 1.97 13.78
N ILE A 65 7.34 0.98 12.95
CA ILE A 65 6.02 0.33 12.99
C ILE A 65 5.82 -0.38 14.32
N ASN A 66 6.83 -1.09 14.83
CA ASN A 66 6.71 -1.81 16.09
C ASN A 66 6.63 -0.88 17.30
N GLU A 67 7.34 0.25 17.28
CA GLU A 67 7.30 1.27 18.33
C GLU A 67 5.93 1.97 18.41
N THR A 68 5.32 2.25 17.26
CA THR A 68 4.07 3.04 17.18
C THR A 68 2.81 2.16 17.13
N HIS A 69 2.91 0.98 16.50
CA HIS A 69 1.83 0.00 16.38
C HIS A 69 2.30 -1.40 16.85
N PRO A 70 2.56 -1.58 18.17
CA PRO A 70 3.09 -2.84 18.69
C PRO A 70 2.21 -4.04 18.35
N GLY A 71 2.83 -5.11 17.84
CA GLY A 71 2.14 -6.34 17.46
C GLY A 71 1.55 -6.35 16.04
N THR A 72 1.80 -5.31 15.23
CA THR A 72 1.51 -5.35 13.79
C THR A 72 2.34 -6.43 13.12
N VAL A 73 1.69 -7.32 12.36
CA VAL A 73 2.39 -8.31 11.53
C VAL A 73 2.86 -7.61 10.26
N VAL A 74 4.19 -7.49 10.10
CA VAL A 74 4.80 -6.90 8.90
C VAL A 74 5.57 -7.96 8.14
N THR A 75 5.25 -8.12 6.86
CA THR A 75 5.94 -9.03 5.94
C THR A 75 6.66 -8.20 4.88
N VAL A 76 7.99 -8.20 4.92
CA VAL A 76 8.81 -7.66 3.82
C VAL A 76 9.10 -8.79 2.86
N LEU A 77 8.71 -8.65 1.60
CA LEU A 77 8.84 -9.70 0.60
C LEU A 77 10.22 -9.64 -0.06
N ASP A 78 11.07 -10.63 0.22
CA ASP A 78 12.39 -10.82 -0.42
C ASP A 78 12.22 -11.56 -1.77
N LEU A 79 11.65 -10.85 -2.74
CA LEU A 79 11.49 -11.32 -4.11
C LEU A 79 12.08 -10.28 -5.06
N PHE A 80 12.85 -10.75 -6.04
CA PHE A 80 13.56 -9.88 -6.97
C PHE A 80 14.60 -8.98 -6.29
N ASP A 81 15.24 -9.47 -5.24
CA ASP A 81 16.31 -8.76 -4.52
C ASP A 81 17.51 -8.40 -5.41
N GLY A 82 18.20 -7.32 -5.06
CA GLY A 82 19.46 -6.94 -5.69
C GLY A 82 19.31 -6.77 -7.19
N ARG A 83 20.09 -7.51 -7.99
CA ARG A 83 20.04 -7.38 -9.46
C ARG A 83 18.78 -7.95 -10.08
N GLU A 84 18.07 -8.84 -9.39
CA GLU A 84 16.83 -9.42 -9.91
C GLU A 84 15.70 -8.38 -9.99
N SER A 85 15.82 -7.25 -9.28
CA SER A 85 14.92 -6.09 -9.42
C SER A 85 14.99 -5.45 -10.82
N LEU A 86 15.98 -5.82 -11.64
CA LEU A 86 16.07 -5.39 -13.04
C LEU A 86 15.22 -6.24 -13.99
N ARG A 87 14.64 -7.36 -13.53
CA ARG A 87 13.74 -8.18 -14.35
C ARG A 87 12.47 -7.42 -14.76
N PRO A 88 11.83 -7.76 -15.90
CA PRO A 88 10.63 -7.08 -16.38
C PRO A 88 9.58 -6.90 -15.29
N LEU A 89 8.96 -5.72 -15.21
CA LEU A 89 7.99 -5.43 -14.14
C LEU A 89 6.77 -6.35 -14.16
N TRP A 90 6.35 -6.85 -15.32
CA TRP A 90 5.26 -7.83 -15.38
C TRP A 90 5.62 -9.18 -14.75
N GLU A 91 6.89 -9.59 -14.83
CA GLU A 91 7.38 -10.79 -14.13
C GLU A 91 7.35 -10.56 -12.62
N GLN A 92 7.76 -9.37 -12.18
CA GLN A 92 7.67 -8.98 -10.78
C GLN A 92 6.23 -8.96 -10.27
N VAL A 93 5.29 -8.37 -11.03
CA VAL A 93 3.86 -8.35 -10.70
C VAL A 93 3.32 -9.76 -10.49
N GLN A 94 3.68 -10.72 -11.36
CA GLN A 94 3.26 -12.10 -11.18
C GLN A 94 3.84 -12.70 -9.88
N GLY A 95 5.16 -12.61 -9.68
CA GLY A 95 5.81 -13.21 -8.51
C GLY A 95 5.33 -12.62 -7.18
N PHE A 96 5.20 -11.29 -7.11
CA PHE A 96 4.62 -10.64 -5.92
C PHE A 96 3.15 -10.99 -5.75
N GLY A 97 2.36 -11.14 -6.82
CA GLY A 97 0.96 -11.56 -6.73
C GLY A 97 0.79 -12.95 -6.12
N GLU A 98 1.64 -13.90 -6.52
CA GLU A 98 1.67 -15.25 -5.95
C GLU A 98 2.00 -15.24 -4.44
N ALA A 99 2.93 -14.37 -4.01
CA ALA A 99 3.32 -14.24 -2.61
C ALA A 99 2.30 -13.47 -1.75
N VAL A 100 1.63 -12.47 -2.32
CA VAL A 100 0.68 -11.59 -1.63
C VAL A 100 -0.68 -12.27 -1.42
N ALA A 101 -1.13 -13.07 -2.40
CA ALA A 101 -2.44 -13.74 -2.36
C ALA A 101 -2.73 -14.54 -1.06
N PRO A 102 -1.83 -15.42 -0.57
CA PRO A 102 -2.10 -16.16 0.68
C PRO A 102 -2.12 -15.25 1.92
N ILE A 103 -1.35 -14.15 1.94
CA ILE A 103 -1.35 -13.19 3.05
C ILE A 103 -2.70 -12.47 3.11
N MET A 104 -3.20 -12.02 1.95
CA MET A 104 -4.51 -11.38 1.84
C MET A 104 -5.65 -12.32 2.25
N ALA A 105 -5.59 -13.59 1.84
CA ALA A 105 -6.59 -14.60 2.18
C ALA A 105 -6.69 -14.86 3.70
N GLN A 106 -5.58 -14.75 4.42
CA GLN A 106 -5.53 -14.91 5.89
C GLN A 106 -5.95 -13.65 6.65
N ALA A 107 -6.15 -12.52 5.96
CA ALA A 107 -6.50 -11.23 6.54
C ALA A 107 -7.91 -10.79 6.10
N PRO A 108 -8.99 -11.33 6.68
CA PRO A 108 -10.37 -11.02 6.25
C PRO A 108 -10.74 -9.53 6.43
N GLN A 109 -10.06 -8.81 7.32
CA GLN A 109 -10.23 -7.37 7.50
C GLN A 109 -9.37 -6.52 6.55
N GLY A 110 -8.63 -7.16 5.64
CA GLY A 110 -7.73 -6.51 4.69
C GLY A 110 -6.31 -6.32 5.19
N VAL A 111 -5.46 -5.84 4.29
CA VAL A 111 -4.02 -5.56 4.53
C VAL A 111 -3.66 -4.13 4.12
N HIS A 112 -2.50 -3.66 4.56
CA HIS A 112 -1.86 -2.46 4.02
C HIS A 112 -0.66 -2.85 3.15
N LEU A 113 -0.40 -2.06 2.10
CA LEU A 113 0.82 -2.18 1.29
C LEU A 113 1.68 -0.93 1.49
N ILE A 114 2.98 -1.12 1.72
CA ILE A 114 4.00 -0.07 1.63
C ILE A 114 4.95 -0.45 0.50
N CYS A 115 4.97 0.34 -0.56
CA CYS A 115 5.71 0.01 -1.76
C CYS A 115 6.68 1.15 -2.10
N TYR A 116 7.97 0.85 -1.98
CA TYR A 116 9.04 1.84 -2.07
C TYR A 116 9.62 1.93 -3.48
N SER A 117 9.84 3.16 -3.97
CA SER A 117 10.50 3.42 -5.24
C SER A 117 9.83 2.64 -6.38
N GLN A 118 10.57 1.86 -7.17
CA GLN A 118 10.05 0.97 -8.21
C GLN A 118 8.92 0.04 -7.72
N GLY A 119 8.96 -0.44 -6.47
CA GLY A 119 7.96 -1.30 -5.89
C GLY A 119 6.55 -0.70 -5.93
N GLY A 120 6.42 0.63 -5.89
CA GLY A 120 5.11 1.28 -6.03
C GLY A 120 4.45 1.10 -7.39
N LEU A 121 5.23 0.96 -8.47
CA LEU A 121 4.70 0.62 -9.79
C LEU A 121 4.27 -0.85 -9.86
N VAL A 122 5.06 -1.74 -9.27
CA VAL A 122 4.72 -3.17 -9.15
C VAL A 122 3.42 -3.34 -8.38
N CYS A 123 3.29 -2.71 -7.21
CA CYS A 123 2.07 -2.74 -6.42
C CYS A 123 0.88 -2.14 -7.16
N ARG A 124 1.04 -1.00 -7.84
CA ARG A 124 -0.06 -0.40 -8.60
C ARG A 124 -0.56 -1.35 -9.69
N ALA A 125 0.34 -1.93 -10.47
CA ALA A 125 -0.01 -2.89 -11.50
C ALA A 125 -0.64 -4.15 -10.92
N LEU A 126 -0.10 -4.67 -9.80
CA LEU A 126 -0.66 -5.80 -9.07
C LEU A 126 -2.12 -5.56 -8.68
N LEU A 127 -2.41 -4.41 -8.09
CA LEU A 127 -3.76 -4.01 -7.69
C LEU A 127 -4.68 -3.71 -8.87
N SER A 128 -4.12 -3.40 -10.04
CA SER A 128 -4.88 -3.32 -11.29
C SER A 128 -5.23 -4.72 -11.83
N VAL A 129 -4.34 -5.70 -11.75
CA VAL A 129 -4.60 -7.02 -12.36
C VAL A 129 -5.33 -8.01 -11.44
N MET A 130 -5.21 -7.87 -10.11
CA MET A 130 -5.91 -8.71 -9.14
C MET A 130 -7.35 -8.23 -8.95
N ASP A 131 -8.33 -9.06 -9.29
CA ASP A 131 -9.76 -8.74 -9.18
C ASP A 131 -10.30 -8.81 -7.73
N GLU A 132 -9.69 -9.63 -6.88
CA GLU A 132 -10.15 -9.87 -5.50
C GLU A 132 -9.14 -9.48 -4.40
N HIS A 133 -8.37 -8.41 -4.59
CA HIS A 133 -7.52 -7.88 -3.53
C HIS A 133 -8.34 -7.19 -2.41
N ASN A 134 -7.82 -7.20 -1.18
CA ASN A 134 -8.44 -6.57 0.00
C ASN A 134 -7.54 -5.49 0.66
N VAL A 135 -6.72 -4.80 -0.15
CA VAL A 135 -5.88 -3.68 0.31
C VAL A 135 -6.72 -2.51 0.81
N ASP A 136 -6.54 -2.16 2.08
CA ASP A 136 -7.11 -0.96 2.68
C ASP A 136 -6.29 0.27 2.30
N SER A 137 -5.00 0.30 2.64
CA SER A 137 -4.14 1.45 2.31
C SER A 137 -2.98 1.00 1.46
N PHE A 138 -2.89 1.58 0.27
CA PHE A 138 -1.75 1.47 -0.61
C PHE A 138 -0.88 2.72 -0.43
N ILE A 139 0.28 2.54 0.20
CA ILE A 139 1.26 3.59 0.45
C ILE A 139 2.37 3.49 -0.59
N SER A 140 2.34 4.38 -1.57
CA SER A 140 3.39 4.57 -2.56
C SER A 140 4.45 5.51 -2.00
N LEU A 141 5.62 4.97 -1.67
CA LEU A 141 6.70 5.70 -1.02
C LEU A 141 7.78 6.07 -2.04
N SER A 142 7.78 7.33 -2.47
CA SER A 142 8.70 7.91 -3.46
C SER A 142 8.81 7.10 -4.76
N SER A 143 7.67 6.68 -5.29
CA SER A 143 7.63 5.84 -6.49
C SER A 143 7.53 6.68 -7.77
N PRO A 144 8.10 6.26 -8.90
CA PRO A 144 7.95 6.97 -10.17
C PRO A 144 6.59 6.66 -10.80
N GLN A 145 5.48 7.08 -10.18
CA GLN A 145 4.13 6.68 -10.61
C GLN A 145 3.78 7.12 -12.02
N MET A 146 4.37 8.22 -12.53
CA MET A 146 4.26 8.68 -13.92
C MET A 146 5.54 8.44 -14.74
N GLY A 147 6.40 7.54 -14.28
CA GLY A 147 7.66 7.18 -14.94
C GLY A 147 8.86 8.01 -14.50
N GLN A 148 9.99 7.73 -15.13
CA GLN A 148 11.29 8.34 -14.84
C GLN A 148 11.88 8.94 -16.12
N TYR A 149 12.45 10.14 -15.98
CA TYR A 149 13.20 10.85 -17.02
C TYR A 149 14.32 11.72 -16.42
N GLY A 150 15.38 11.08 -15.90
CA GLY A 150 16.50 11.78 -15.27
C GLY A 150 17.83 11.07 -15.48
N ASP A 151 18.92 11.82 -15.36
CA ASP A 151 20.28 11.27 -15.30
C ASP A 151 20.62 10.95 -13.84
N THR A 152 20.41 9.70 -13.43
CA THR A 152 20.75 9.25 -12.07
C THR A 152 22.07 8.47 -12.06
N ASP A 153 22.71 8.36 -10.90
CA ASP A 153 23.99 7.63 -10.79
C ASP A 153 23.85 6.14 -11.13
N TYR A 154 22.72 5.51 -10.75
CA TYR A 154 22.45 4.12 -11.13
C TYR A 154 22.24 3.96 -12.64
N LEU A 155 21.62 4.93 -13.32
CA LEU A 155 21.48 4.90 -14.77
C LEU A 155 22.81 5.06 -15.49
N LYS A 156 23.68 5.96 -15.00
CA LYS A 156 25.04 6.10 -15.53
C LYS A 156 25.86 4.83 -15.32
N TRP A 157 25.67 4.13 -14.19
CA TRP A 157 26.34 2.87 -13.95
C TRP A 157 25.85 1.75 -14.88
N LEU A 158 24.54 1.64 -15.12
CA LEU A 158 23.96 0.62 -16.02
C LEU A 158 24.18 0.91 -17.50
N PHE A 159 24.15 2.19 -17.88
CA PHE A 159 24.23 2.66 -19.27
C PHE A 159 25.33 3.74 -19.42
N PRO A 160 26.61 3.39 -19.21
CA PRO A 160 27.70 4.36 -19.08
C PRO A 160 27.97 5.20 -20.33
N THR A 161 27.51 4.74 -21.50
CA THR A 161 27.68 5.42 -22.79
C THR A 161 26.43 6.20 -23.23
N SER A 162 25.36 6.21 -22.42
CA SER A 162 24.08 6.83 -22.77
C SER A 162 23.72 7.95 -21.79
N MET A 163 23.40 9.12 -22.34
CA MET A 163 22.72 10.19 -21.60
C MET A 163 21.21 9.92 -21.57
N ARG A 164 20.45 10.51 -20.63
CA ARG A 164 18.99 10.39 -20.57
C ARG A 164 18.30 10.59 -21.92
N SER A 165 18.73 11.60 -22.69
CA SER A 165 18.15 11.93 -23.99
C SER A 165 18.41 10.88 -25.07
N ASN A 166 19.25 9.88 -24.81
CA ASN A 166 19.53 8.75 -25.71
C ASN A 166 19.02 7.41 -25.16
N LEU A 167 18.62 7.34 -23.88
CA LEU A 167 18.13 6.10 -23.28
C LEU A 167 16.88 5.57 -23.97
N TYR A 168 16.07 6.44 -24.59
CA TYR A 168 14.91 6.02 -25.39
C TYR A 168 15.30 5.03 -26.51
N ARG A 169 16.50 5.16 -27.10
CA ARG A 169 16.97 4.27 -28.18
C ARG A 169 17.18 2.83 -27.69
N ILE A 170 17.54 2.68 -26.42
CA ILE A 170 17.69 1.39 -25.76
C ILE A 170 16.33 0.95 -25.23
N CYS A 171 15.71 1.77 -24.38
CA CYS A 171 14.51 1.40 -23.65
C CYS A 171 13.29 1.14 -24.53
N TYR A 172 13.14 1.83 -25.66
CA TYR A 172 12.03 1.60 -26.58
C TYR A 172 12.34 0.59 -27.69
N SER A 173 13.36 -0.25 -27.48
CA SER A 173 13.58 -1.48 -28.26
C SER A 173 12.93 -2.70 -27.58
N PRO A 174 12.59 -3.77 -28.32
CA PRO A 174 12.07 -5.00 -27.72
C PRO A 174 12.96 -5.59 -26.62
N TRP A 175 14.27 -5.53 -26.81
CA TRP A 175 15.24 -5.97 -25.80
C TRP A 175 15.27 -5.05 -24.58
N GLY A 176 15.20 -3.73 -24.79
CA GLY A 176 15.15 -2.75 -23.70
C GLY A 176 13.93 -2.93 -22.80
N GLN A 177 12.77 -3.26 -23.36
CA GLN A 177 11.57 -3.59 -22.58
C GLN A 177 11.69 -4.89 -21.75
N GLY A 178 12.81 -5.62 -21.87
CA GLY A 178 13.20 -6.69 -20.96
C GLY A 178 13.83 -6.21 -19.64
N PHE A 179 14.03 -4.91 -19.45
CA PHE A 179 14.60 -4.33 -18.22
C PHE A 179 13.59 -3.48 -17.47
N SER A 180 13.51 -3.67 -16.15
CA SER A 180 12.52 -2.99 -15.30
C SER A 180 12.54 -1.48 -15.46
N ILE A 181 13.73 -0.85 -15.48
CA ILE A 181 13.88 0.60 -15.62
C ILE A 181 13.27 1.11 -16.93
N CYS A 182 13.43 0.37 -18.02
CA CYS A 182 12.88 0.74 -19.32
C CYS A 182 11.36 0.56 -19.40
N ASN A 183 10.76 -0.27 -18.55
CA ASN A 183 9.31 -0.45 -18.48
C ASN A 183 8.58 0.82 -17.99
N TYR A 184 9.26 1.73 -17.29
CA TYR A 184 8.74 3.03 -16.84
C TYR A 184 9.62 4.21 -17.23
N TRP A 185 10.52 4.03 -18.20
CA TRP A 185 11.18 5.17 -18.84
C TRP A 185 10.14 5.96 -19.64
N HIS A 186 9.94 7.22 -19.29
CA HIS A 186 8.94 8.08 -19.89
C HIS A 186 9.62 9.33 -20.46
N ASP A 187 10.04 9.24 -21.73
CA ASP A 187 10.69 10.34 -22.43
C ASP A 187 9.65 11.33 -22.97
N PRO A 188 9.53 12.54 -22.39
CA PRO A 188 8.53 13.52 -22.83
C PRO A 188 8.82 14.10 -24.21
N HIS A 189 9.99 13.85 -24.79
CA HIS A 189 10.35 14.31 -26.14
C HIS A 189 10.07 13.26 -27.23
N HIS A 190 9.74 12.03 -26.84
CA HIS A 190 9.48 10.91 -27.74
C HIS A 190 8.18 10.18 -27.34
N ASP A 191 7.12 10.93 -27.06
CA ASP A 191 5.85 10.42 -26.53
C ASP A 191 5.22 9.34 -27.42
N ASP A 192 5.17 9.54 -28.74
CA ASP A 192 4.66 8.53 -29.69
C ASP A 192 5.41 7.20 -29.58
N LEU A 193 6.73 7.27 -29.39
CA LEU A 193 7.57 6.08 -29.24
C LEU A 193 7.38 5.44 -27.87
N TYR A 194 7.20 6.23 -26.82
CA TYR A 194 6.81 5.75 -25.49
C TYR A 194 5.46 5.01 -25.52
N LEU A 195 4.42 5.62 -26.08
CA LEU A 195 3.08 5.04 -26.20
C LEU A 195 3.09 3.74 -27.02
N ASN A 196 3.93 3.67 -28.06
CA ASN A 196 4.06 2.49 -28.90
C ASN A 196 4.90 1.37 -28.25
N ALA A 197 6.01 1.71 -27.58
CA ALA A 197 6.99 0.73 -27.14
C ALA A 197 6.87 0.33 -25.66
N SER A 198 6.37 1.19 -24.78
CA SER A 198 6.28 0.89 -23.34
C SER A 198 5.40 -0.34 -23.12
N SER A 199 5.99 -1.41 -22.58
CA SER A 199 5.29 -2.68 -22.33
C SER A 199 4.58 -2.68 -20.98
N PHE A 200 4.73 -1.63 -20.16
CA PHE A 200 4.21 -1.60 -18.79
C PHE A 200 3.56 -0.26 -18.45
N LEU A 201 4.32 0.84 -18.35
CA LEU A 201 3.80 2.10 -17.82
C LEU A 201 2.64 2.66 -18.66
N ALA A 202 2.78 2.71 -19.99
CA ALA A 202 1.72 3.18 -20.88
C ALA A 202 0.45 2.31 -20.81
N LEU A 203 0.61 1.01 -20.54
CA LEU A 203 -0.50 0.06 -20.36
C LEU A 203 -1.24 0.31 -19.05
N ILE A 204 -0.54 0.30 -17.91
CA ILE A 204 -1.17 0.47 -16.59
C ILE A 204 -1.70 1.89 -16.35
N ASN A 205 -1.28 2.86 -17.15
CA ASN A 205 -1.83 4.22 -17.15
C ASN A 205 -3.06 4.37 -18.07
N GLY A 206 -3.38 3.35 -18.89
CA GLY A 206 -4.47 3.44 -19.88
C GLY A 206 -4.20 4.45 -21.00
N GLU A 207 -2.92 4.72 -21.27
CA GLU A 207 -2.46 5.63 -22.34
C GLU A 207 -2.47 4.92 -23.69
N ARG A 208 -2.21 3.60 -23.68
CA ARG A 208 -2.48 2.71 -24.81
C ARG A 208 -3.71 1.85 -24.50
N ASP A 209 -4.68 1.87 -25.41
CA ASP A 209 -5.88 1.06 -25.27
C ASP A 209 -5.54 -0.44 -25.24
N HIS A 210 -6.20 -1.17 -24.34
CA HIS A 210 -6.08 -2.63 -24.22
C HIS A 210 -7.39 -3.19 -23.67
N PRO A 211 -7.75 -4.45 -23.99
CA PRO A 211 -9.08 -5.00 -23.68
C PRO A 211 -9.41 -5.04 -22.18
N ASN A 212 -8.38 -5.04 -21.32
CA ASN A 212 -8.54 -5.15 -19.86
C ASN A 212 -8.59 -3.80 -19.14
N ALA A 213 -8.51 -2.66 -19.84
CA ALA A 213 -8.38 -1.34 -19.20
C ALA A 213 -9.50 -1.04 -18.20
N THR A 214 -10.75 -1.36 -18.57
CA THR A 214 -11.92 -1.19 -17.70
C THR A 214 -11.85 -2.08 -16.46
N ALA A 215 -11.45 -3.34 -16.62
CA ALA A 215 -11.29 -4.27 -15.51
C ALA A 215 -10.17 -3.82 -14.57
N TRP A 216 -9.03 -3.39 -15.12
CA TRP A 216 -7.89 -2.91 -14.34
C TRP A 216 -8.21 -1.68 -13.50
N ARG A 217 -8.96 -0.75 -14.09
CA ARG A 217 -9.49 0.41 -13.37
C ARG A 217 -10.44 -0.03 -12.24
N LYS A 218 -11.39 -0.92 -12.52
CA LYS A 218 -12.35 -1.42 -11.52
C LYS A 218 -11.61 -2.05 -10.33
N ASN A 219 -10.62 -2.88 -10.61
CA ASN A 219 -9.80 -3.57 -9.60
C ASN A 219 -9.07 -2.55 -8.72
N PHE A 220 -8.32 -1.63 -9.33
CA PHE A 220 -7.56 -0.62 -8.57
C PHE A 220 -8.45 0.27 -7.69
N LEU A 221 -9.68 0.56 -8.11
CA LEU A 221 -10.65 1.34 -7.33
C LEU A 221 -11.18 0.62 -6.07
N ARG A 222 -10.84 -0.66 -5.85
CA ARG A 222 -11.14 -1.38 -4.60
C ARG A 222 -10.24 -0.97 -3.44
N VAL A 223 -9.09 -0.34 -3.73
CA VAL A 223 -8.18 0.18 -2.70
C VAL A 223 -8.94 1.19 -1.83
N GLY A 224 -8.87 1.06 -0.50
CA GLY A 224 -9.57 2.00 0.39
C GLY A 224 -8.97 3.41 0.34
N ARG A 225 -7.63 3.50 0.40
CA ARG A 225 -6.86 4.75 0.41
C ARG A 225 -5.59 4.61 -0.42
N LEU A 226 -5.37 5.58 -1.29
CA LEU A 226 -4.09 5.78 -1.96
C LEU A 226 -3.31 6.85 -1.21
N VAL A 227 -2.14 6.50 -0.69
CA VAL A 227 -1.23 7.41 0.01
C VAL A 227 0.00 7.59 -0.87
N LEU A 228 0.26 8.82 -1.31
CA LEU A 228 1.38 9.19 -2.17
C LEU A 228 2.36 10.02 -1.36
N ILE A 229 3.59 9.54 -1.24
CA ILE A 229 4.67 10.21 -0.51
C ILE A 229 5.80 10.47 -1.50
N GLY A 230 6.31 11.70 -1.51
CA GLY A 230 7.45 12.13 -2.33
C GLY A 230 7.78 13.58 -2.02
N GLY A 231 8.99 14.03 -2.34
CA GLY A 231 9.42 15.38 -1.99
C GLY A 231 10.46 15.97 -2.93
N PRO A 232 10.63 17.30 -2.92
CA PRO A 232 11.54 18.02 -3.81
C PRO A 232 13.02 17.69 -3.58
N ASP A 233 13.35 17.17 -2.40
CA ASP A 233 14.71 16.78 -2.02
C ASP A 233 15.04 15.33 -2.44
N ASP A 234 14.14 14.63 -3.15
CA ASP A 234 14.44 13.34 -3.77
C ASP A 234 15.40 13.56 -4.95
N GLY A 235 16.65 13.09 -4.79
CA GLY A 235 17.71 13.20 -5.79
C GLY A 235 17.70 12.08 -6.84
N VAL A 236 16.71 11.20 -6.85
CA VAL A 236 16.65 10.01 -7.69
C VAL A 236 15.45 10.07 -8.64
N ILE A 237 14.23 10.20 -8.10
CA ILE A 237 13.01 10.28 -8.90
C ILE A 237 12.99 11.60 -9.65
N THR A 238 12.95 11.54 -10.97
CA THR A 238 13.03 12.71 -11.84
C THR A 238 11.94 12.65 -12.91
N PRO A 239 11.00 13.61 -12.95
CA PRO A 239 10.77 14.63 -11.93
C PRO A 239 10.27 14.01 -10.61
N TRP A 240 10.63 14.55 -9.44
CA TRP A 240 10.18 14.03 -8.13
C TRP A 240 8.65 14.05 -7.99
N GLN A 241 7.99 14.96 -8.70
CA GLN A 241 6.53 15.03 -8.80
C GLN A 241 5.91 13.78 -9.44
N SER A 242 6.69 12.92 -10.10
CA SER A 242 6.23 11.62 -10.59
C SER A 242 5.60 10.78 -9.48
N SER A 243 5.98 11.01 -8.20
CA SER A 243 5.39 10.32 -7.04
C SER A 243 3.94 10.68 -6.72
N TRP A 244 3.42 11.82 -7.18
CA TRP A 244 2.03 12.21 -6.95
C TRP A 244 1.23 12.50 -8.23
N GLN A 245 1.88 12.66 -9.39
CA GLN A 245 1.23 13.19 -10.60
C GLN A 245 0.36 12.14 -11.31
N SER A 246 0.42 10.88 -10.87
CA SER A 246 -0.37 9.77 -11.42
C SER A 246 -1.88 10.04 -11.45
N LEU A 247 -2.38 10.93 -10.58
CA LEU A 247 -3.81 11.24 -10.46
C LEU A 247 -4.30 12.35 -11.40
N VAL A 248 -3.40 13.11 -12.03
CA VAL A 248 -3.79 14.21 -12.92
C VAL A 248 -4.21 13.70 -14.31
N SER A 249 -3.88 12.45 -14.65
CA SER A 249 -4.33 11.84 -15.90
C SER A 249 -5.81 11.45 -15.80
N ARG A 250 -6.66 12.19 -16.54
CA ARG A 250 -8.15 12.16 -16.52
C ARG A 250 -8.81 10.78 -16.72
N ARG A 251 -8.06 9.72 -17.03
CA ARG A 251 -8.58 8.37 -17.30
C ARG A 251 -8.64 7.48 -16.06
N ILE A 252 -7.83 7.74 -15.02
CA ILE A 252 -7.82 6.90 -13.81
C ILE A 252 -8.99 7.31 -12.89
N MET A 253 -9.10 8.60 -12.56
CA MET A 253 -10.21 9.16 -11.79
C MET A 253 -11.22 9.82 -12.73
N GLY A 254 -12.45 9.30 -12.76
CA GLY A 254 -13.49 9.77 -13.68
C GLY A 254 -14.15 11.06 -13.18
N SER A 255 -14.53 11.94 -14.12
CA SER A 255 -15.37 13.14 -13.93
C SER A 255 -14.85 14.26 -12.98
N ARG A 256 -15.21 15.50 -13.33
CA ARG A 256 -14.78 16.78 -12.70
C ARG A 256 -15.05 16.90 -11.19
N ALA A 257 -15.91 16.06 -10.61
CA ALA A 257 -16.31 16.16 -9.20
C ALA A 257 -15.18 15.81 -8.22
N GLU A 258 -14.30 14.86 -8.56
CA GLU A 258 -13.16 14.47 -7.71
C GLU A 258 -11.97 15.42 -7.86
N LEU A 259 -11.88 16.11 -9.00
CA LEU A 259 -10.87 17.14 -9.26
C LEU A 259 -11.01 18.36 -8.31
N CYS A 260 -12.23 18.65 -7.86
CA CYS A 260 -12.51 19.76 -6.93
C CYS A 260 -11.94 19.51 -5.52
N THR A 261 -11.91 18.25 -5.05
CA THR A 261 -11.28 17.89 -3.78
C THR A 261 -9.76 18.09 -3.83
N LEU A 262 -9.16 17.81 -5.00
CA LEU A 262 -7.74 18.04 -5.31
C LEU A 262 -7.37 19.53 -5.38
N LEU A 263 -8.19 20.35 -6.04
CA LEU A 263 -7.97 21.80 -6.15
C LEU A 263 -8.19 22.54 -4.82
N GLY A 264 -9.14 22.07 -3.99
CA GLY A 264 -9.34 22.60 -2.64
C GLY A 264 -8.11 22.37 -1.73
N GLY A 265 -7.46 21.20 -1.86
CA GLY A 265 -6.21 20.91 -1.16
C GLY A 265 -5.01 21.71 -1.68
N LEU A 266 -4.92 21.91 -3.00
CA LEU A 266 -3.85 22.71 -3.63
C LEU A 266 -3.87 24.18 -3.17
N SER A 267 -5.05 24.77 -3.04
CA SER A 267 -5.21 26.16 -2.59
C SER A 267 -4.81 26.33 -1.13
N PHE A 268 -5.11 25.35 -0.27
CA PHE A 268 -4.69 25.36 1.14
C PHE A 268 -3.17 25.17 1.30
N LEU A 269 -2.55 24.36 0.43
CA LEU A 269 -1.10 24.10 0.43
C LEU A 269 -0.29 25.32 -0.05
N LEU A 270 -0.78 26.04 -1.07
CA LEU A 270 -0.16 27.31 -1.52
C LEU A 270 -0.28 28.42 -0.46
N LEU A 271 -1.36 28.43 0.32
CA LEU A 271 -1.53 29.39 1.43
C LEU A 271 -0.57 29.13 2.59
N LEU A 272 -0.28 27.86 2.92
CA LEU A 272 0.71 27.52 3.96
C LEU A 272 2.15 27.90 3.58
N MET A 273 2.44 28.04 2.28
CA MET A 273 3.75 28.51 1.79
C MET A 273 3.93 30.03 1.85
N SER A 274 2.90 30.80 2.25
CA SER A 274 2.98 32.26 2.40
C SER A 274 2.91 32.74 3.87
N GLY A 275 2.96 31.85 4.85
CA GLY A 275 2.70 32.20 6.25
C GLY A 275 3.62 31.55 7.27
N GLU A 276 4.93 31.76 7.20
CA GLU A 276 5.81 31.55 8.36
C GLU A 276 6.10 32.86 9.07
N GLY A 277 5.53 32.99 10.27
CA GLY A 277 5.77 34.12 11.15
C GLY A 277 5.11 33.94 12.52
N ALA A 278 5.44 32.91 13.29
CA ALA A 278 5.38 32.97 14.76
C ALA A 278 6.11 31.80 15.45
N LYS A 279 6.86 32.15 16.49
CA LYS A 279 7.74 31.32 17.34
C LYS A 279 6.99 30.29 18.20
N GLY A 280 7.64 29.15 18.46
CA GLY A 280 7.59 28.49 19.78
C GLY A 280 7.59 26.96 19.78
N GLY A 281 8.62 26.35 20.36
CA GLY A 281 8.58 24.98 20.89
C GLY A 281 9.58 24.00 20.28
N SER A 282 10.69 23.73 21.00
CA SER A 282 11.75 22.79 20.63
C SER A 282 11.28 21.34 20.59
N PHE A 283 11.11 20.78 19.39
CA PHE A 283 11.24 19.34 19.15
C PHE A 283 12.60 19.06 18.53
N LYS A 284 13.34 18.08 19.07
CA LYS A 284 14.60 17.61 18.47
C LYS A 284 14.27 16.93 17.15
N GLU A 285 14.58 17.62 16.06
CA GLU A 285 14.50 17.14 14.69
C GLU A 285 15.50 15.98 14.52
N SER A 286 15.02 14.76 14.24
CA SER A 286 15.89 13.69 13.78
C SER A 286 16.26 13.98 12.32
N GLN A 287 17.54 13.93 11.97
CA GLN A 287 18.03 14.08 10.60
C GLN A 287 17.71 12.85 9.73
N GLY A 288 16.42 12.55 9.57
CA GLY A 288 15.89 11.68 8.53
C GLY A 288 15.24 12.57 7.47
N VAL A 289 15.36 12.20 6.20
CA VAL A 289 14.73 12.90 5.07
C VAL A 289 13.21 12.84 5.24
N CYS A 290 12.65 13.81 5.95
CA CYS A 290 11.22 13.95 6.11
C CYS A 290 10.67 14.48 4.79
N SER A 291 10.03 13.61 4.01
CA SER A 291 9.26 14.04 2.84
C SER A 291 8.26 15.09 3.31
N LYS A 292 8.47 16.37 2.93
CA LYS A 292 7.63 17.50 3.34
C LYS A 292 6.21 17.43 2.76
N GLN A 293 5.89 16.41 1.96
CA GLN A 293 4.63 16.27 1.25
C GLN A 293 4.11 14.82 1.28
N MET A 294 2.86 14.68 1.72
CA MET A 294 2.07 13.46 1.74
C MET A 294 0.68 13.81 1.21
N LEU A 295 0.23 13.11 0.16
CA LEU A 295 -1.11 13.25 -0.41
C LEU A 295 -1.91 11.98 -0.12
N VAL A 296 -3.05 12.12 0.55
CA VAL A 296 -3.96 11.01 0.84
C VAL A 296 -5.22 11.17 0.01
N VAL A 297 -5.53 10.18 -0.81
CA VAL A 297 -6.70 10.17 -1.68
C VAL A 297 -7.62 9.01 -1.27
N PRO A 298 -8.80 9.28 -0.71
CA PRO A 298 -9.80 8.25 -0.48
C PRO A 298 -10.35 7.82 -1.84
N LEU A 299 -10.27 6.52 -2.15
CA LEU A 299 -10.88 5.97 -3.35
C LEU A 299 -12.21 5.34 -2.92
N ARG A 300 -13.33 5.85 -3.43
CA ARG A 300 -14.64 5.25 -3.21
C ARG A 300 -15.22 4.82 -4.55
N TYR A 301 -15.32 3.52 -4.76
CA TYR A 301 -16.09 2.97 -5.87
C TYR A 301 -17.58 3.12 -5.55
N ASN A 302 -18.29 3.94 -6.31
CA ASN A 302 -19.76 4.05 -6.23
C ASN A 302 -20.36 3.35 -7.45
N GLU A 303 -21.13 2.28 -7.25
CA GLU A 303 -21.75 1.47 -8.33
C GLU A 303 -22.92 2.18 -9.06
N SER A 304 -23.05 3.50 -8.93
CA SER A 304 -24.13 4.26 -9.55
C SER A 304 -23.73 4.77 -10.93
N TYR A 305 -23.74 3.91 -11.95
CA TYR A 305 -23.86 4.30 -13.36
C TYR A 305 -24.68 3.29 -14.15
#